data_AF-A0A0J5FVB9-F1
#
_entry.id   AF-A0A0J5FVB9-F1
#
_cell.length_a   1.000
_cell.length_b   1.000
_cell.length_c   1.000
_cell.angle_alpha   90.00
_cell.angle_beta   90.00
_cell.angle_gamma   90.00
#
_symmetry.space_group_name_H-M   'P 1'
#
loop_
_entity.id
_entity.type
_entity.pdbx_description
1 polymer ?
#
loop_
_entity_poly.entity_id
_entity_poly.type
_entity_poly.pdbx_seq_one_letter_code
_entity_poly.pdbx_strand_id
1 'polypeptide(L)'
;MAGGPGNKGDYLITYRGDTRSFTEIFDKGFETRGPSMDLYKHALDNLNPPSNFVSTTIDPSKTIGFATDYGSKSGYVYTMKTNNGIDVNKVLGSKSPYPGEAEIAIPGGVKSENILGARPINADGEMWDYTILNPKRYGK
;
A
#
# COMPACT_ATOMS: atom_id res chain seq x y z
N MET A 1 13.33 -3.58 26.04
CA MET A 1 12.45 -2.52 25.54
C MET A 1 13.12 -1.91 24.32
N ALA A 2 12.92 -2.47 23.13
CA ALA A 2 13.47 -1.94 21.88
C ALA A 2 12.30 -1.56 20.98
N GLY A 3 12.18 -0.27 20.66
CA GLY A 3 11.10 0.27 19.84
C GLY A 3 11.18 -0.27 18.42
N GLY A 4 10.15 -1.00 18.01
CA GLY A 4 9.90 -1.31 16.61
C GLY A 4 9.24 -0.12 15.90
N PRO A 5 9.24 -0.10 14.55
CA PRO A 5 8.60 0.97 13.79
C PRO A 5 7.12 1.07 14.15
N GLY A 6 6.64 2.29 14.43
CA GLY A 6 5.23 2.57 14.70
C GLY A 6 4.84 2.74 16.18
N ASN A 7 5.58 3.52 16.95
CA ASN A 7 4.98 4.15 18.13
C ASN A 7 3.92 5.16 17.65
N LYS A 8 2.77 5.25 18.33
CA LYS A 8 1.72 6.26 18.04
C LYS A 8 2.37 7.66 17.96
N GLY A 9 2.49 8.21 16.75
CA GLY A 9 3.13 9.50 16.48
C GLY A 9 4.17 9.45 15.36
N ASP A 10 4.80 8.30 15.12
CA ASP A 10 5.79 8.13 14.06
C ASP A 10 5.10 7.79 12.73
N TYR A 11 5.50 8.48 11.68
CA TYR A 11 5.03 8.19 10.33
C TYR A 11 5.93 7.14 9.67
N LEU A 12 5.29 6.16 9.04
CA LEU A 12 5.91 5.18 8.16
C LEU A 12 5.71 5.59 6.70
N ILE A 13 6.74 5.32 5.89
CA ILE A 13 6.62 5.35 4.44
C ILE A 13 6.32 3.93 3.97
N THR A 14 5.24 3.77 3.22
CA THR A 14 4.84 2.50 2.64
C THR A 14 4.58 2.63 1.15
N TYR A 15 4.59 1.49 0.46
CA TYR A 15 4.46 1.39 -0.97
C TYR A 15 3.29 0.48 -1.34
N ARG A 16 2.65 0.79 -2.46
CA ARG A 16 1.58 -0.04 -3.03
C ARG A 16 1.73 -0.12 -4.54
N GLY A 17 1.78 -1.35 -5.07
CA GLY A 17 1.62 -1.58 -6.50
C GLY A 17 0.14 -1.58 -6.86
N ASP A 18 -0.25 -0.80 -7.86
CA ASP A 18 -1.64 -0.76 -8.33
C ASP A 18 -1.70 -0.42 -9.83
N THR A 19 -2.67 -0.98 -10.53
CA THR A 19 -2.86 -0.79 -11.98
C THR A 19 -3.71 0.43 -12.30
N ARG A 20 -4.42 0.99 -11.31
CA ARG A 20 -5.21 2.22 -11.48
C ARG A 20 -4.30 3.41 -11.79
N SER A 21 -4.84 4.41 -12.49
CA SER A 21 -4.03 5.58 -12.89
C SER A 21 -3.69 6.48 -11.71
N PHE A 22 -2.55 7.18 -11.80
CA PHE A 22 -2.20 8.19 -10.79
C PHE A 22 -3.25 9.30 -10.69
N THR A 23 -3.92 9.66 -11.79
CA THR A 23 -4.99 10.66 -11.78
C THR A 23 -6.19 10.23 -10.94
N GLU A 24 -6.62 8.98 -11.05
CA GLU A 24 -7.72 8.42 -10.24
C GLU A 24 -7.33 8.37 -8.76
N ILE A 25 -6.16 7.82 -8.47
CA ILE A 25 -5.70 7.61 -7.09
C ILE A 25 -5.37 8.93 -6.40
N PHE A 26 -4.80 9.91 -7.09
CA PHE A 26 -4.60 11.24 -6.53
C PHE A 26 -5.93 11.99 -6.36
N ASP A 27 -6.97 11.65 -7.11
CA ASP A 27 -8.28 12.25 -6.89
C ASP A 27 -8.97 11.69 -5.64
N LYS A 28 -9.08 10.36 -5.58
CA LYS A 28 -9.93 9.64 -4.61
C LYS A 28 -9.18 9.10 -3.39
N GLY A 29 -7.89 8.82 -3.54
CA GLY A 29 -7.14 7.99 -2.61
C GLY A 29 -7.35 6.48 -2.85
N PHE A 30 -6.96 5.66 -1.88
CA PHE A 30 -7.25 4.23 -1.87
C PHE A 30 -8.41 3.92 -0.93
N GLU A 31 -9.55 3.57 -1.50
CA GLU A 31 -10.73 3.12 -0.75
C GLU A 31 -10.60 1.64 -0.36
N THR A 32 -11.26 1.28 0.74
CA THR A 32 -11.37 -0.09 1.23
C THR A 32 -12.38 -0.88 0.41
N ARG A 33 -12.25 -2.22 0.39
CA ARG A 33 -13.22 -3.08 -0.31
C ARG A 33 -14.52 -3.27 0.47
N GLY A 34 -14.48 -3.14 1.80
CA GLY A 34 -15.66 -3.22 2.65
C GLY A 34 -15.32 -3.09 4.13
N PRO A 35 -16.19 -3.52 5.05
CA PRO A 35 -16.07 -3.21 6.46
C PRO A 35 -15.30 -4.25 7.29
N SER A 36 -14.81 -5.34 6.70
CA SER A 36 -14.19 -6.42 7.50
C SER A 36 -12.87 -5.97 8.14
N MET A 37 -12.79 -6.17 9.46
CA MET A 37 -11.60 -5.92 10.27
C MET A 37 -10.79 -7.19 10.58
N ASP A 38 -11.12 -8.32 9.95
CA ASP A 38 -10.37 -9.57 10.12
C ASP A 38 -9.02 -9.49 9.38
N LEU A 39 -7.95 -9.23 10.14
CA LEU A 39 -6.60 -9.03 9.61
C LEU A 39 -6.03 -10.30 8.95
N TYR A 40 -6.33 -11.49 9.50
CA TYR A 40 -5.85 -12.74 8.93
C TYR A 40 -6.51 -12.98 7.57
N LYS A 41 -7.83 -12.81 7.48
CA LYS A 41 -8.53 -12.92 6.20
C LYS A 41 -8.07 -11.86 5.21
N HIS A 42 -7.83 -10.62 5.65
CA HIS A 42 -7.27 -9.58 4.79
C HIS A 42 -5.94 -10.00 4.15
N ALA A 43 -4.98 -10.47 4.97
CA ALA A 43 -3.66 -10.88 4.51
C ALA A 43 -3.71 -12.12 3.61
N LEU A 44 -4.71 -13.00 3.81
CA LEU A 44 -4.88 -14.21 3.00
C LEU A 44 -5.60 -13.93 1.68
N ASP A 45 -6.73 -13.24 1.74
CA ASP A 45 -7.59 -12.81 0.63
C ASP A 45 -8.51 -11.65 1.08
N ASN A 46 -8.20 -10.44 0.60
CA ASN A 46 -8.94 -9.24 0.97
C ASN A 46 -10.33 -9.08 0.31
N LEU A 47 -10.74 -10.04 -0.55
CA LEU A 47 -12.04 -10.02 -1.23
C LEU A 47 -13.16 -10.63 -0.39
N ASN A 48 -12.87 -11.63 0.45
CA ASN A 48 -13.91 -12.36 1.17
C ASN A 48 -13.56 -12.65 2.65
N PRO A 49 -14.18 -11.94 3.60
CA PRO A 49 -15.10 -10.82 3.41
C PRO A 49 -14.38 -9.57 2.87
N PRO A 50 -15.07 -8.67 2.16
CA PRO A 50 -14.48 -7.43 1.66
C PRO A 50 -13.82 -6.62 2.77
N SER A 51 -12.52 -6.40 2.62
CA SER A 51 -11.67 -5.89 3.70
C SER A 51 -11.73 -4.38 3.91
N ASN A 52 -11.60 -3.95 5.17
CA ASN A 52 -11.45 -2.55 5.59
C ASN A 52 -9.98 -2.09 5.62
N PHE A 53 -9.07 -2.86 5.06
CA PHE A 53 -7.65 -2.50 4.99
C PHE A 53 -7.19 -2.31 3.55
N VAL A 54 -6.26 -1.38 3.35
CA VAL A 54 -5.47 -1.25 2.12
C VAL A 54 -4.09 -1.86 2.38
N SER A 55 -3.77 -2.90 1.62
CA SER A 55 -2.46 -3.56 1.67
C SER A 55 -1.37 -2.65 1.13
N THR A 56 -0.30 -2.49 1.91
CA THR A 56 0.93 -1.79 1.54
C THR A 56 2.13 -2.54 2.09
N THR A 57 3.34 -2.16 1.72
CA THR A 57 4.58 -2.78 2.20
C THR A 57 5.63 -1.72 2.48
N ILE A 58 6.59 -2.03 3.35
CA ILE A 58 7.80 -1.23 3.52
C ILE A 58 8.89 -1.57 2.48
N ASP A 59 8.72 -2.67 1.74
CA ASP A 59 9.66 -3.12 0.71
C ASP A 59 9.11 -2.80 -0.70
N PRO A 60 9.62 -1.74 -1.36
CA PRO A 60 9.11 -1.36 -2.68
C PRO A 60 9.33 -2.45 -3.74
N SER A 61 10.29 -3.37 -3.57
CA SER A 61 10.51 -4.45 -4.54
C SER A 61 9.32 -5.41 -4.63
N LYS A 62 8.54 -5.56 -3.56
CA LYS A 62 7.35 -6.42 -3.51
C LYS A 62 6.17 -5.84 -4.29
N THR A 63 6.24 -4.58 -4.71
CA THR A 63 5.12 -3.90 -5.38
C THR A 63 5.07 -4.12 -6.89
N ILE A 64 6.17 -4.52 -7.53
CA ILE A 64 6.30 -4.57 -8.99
C ILE A 64 5.27 -5.53 -9.60
N GLY A 65 5.12 -6.73 -9.04
CA GLY A 65 4.15 -7.72 -9.50
C GLY A 65 2.72 -7.18 -9.44
N PHE A 66 2.33 -6.54 -8.33
CA PHE A 66 0.99 -5.97 -8.18
C PHE A 66 0.77 -4.72 -9.05
N ALA A 67 1.79 -3.88 -9.23
CA ALA A 67 1.74 -2.71 -10.09
C ALA A 67 1.48 -3.09 -11.56
N THR A 68 2.05 -4.21 -11.99
CA THR A 68 2.01 -4.66 -13.39
C THR A 68 0.96 -5.74 -13.66
N ASP A 69 0.18 -6.13 -12.64
CA ASP A 69 -0.70 -7.29 -12.70
C ASP A 69 0.05 -8.52 -13.24
N TYR A 70 1.20 -8.79 -12.62
CA TYR A 70 2.16 -9.84 -12.94
C TYR A 70 2.66 -9.80 -14.39
N GLY A 71 2.87 -8.59 -14.89
CA GLY A 71 3.38 -8.31 -16.22
C GLY A 71 2.35 -8.27 -17.34
N SER A 72 1.06 -8.27 -17.01
CA SER A 72 -0.01 -8.17 -18.01
C SER A 72 -0.19 -6.75 -18.54
N LYS A 73 0.18 -5.72 -17.78
CA LYS A 73 0.05 -4.30 -18.15
C LYS A 73 1.00 -3.41 -17.35
N SER A 74 1.20 -2.19 -17.83
CA SER A 74 1.87 -1.14 -17.05
C SER A 74 0.99 -0.65 -15.90
N GLY A 75 1.62 -0.11 -14.86
CA GLY A 75 0.92 0.51 -13.74
C GLY A 75 1.85 1.36 -12.88
N TYR A 76 1.62 1.40 -11.57
CA TYR A 76 2.28 2.36 -10.71
C TYR A 76 2.67 1.78 -9.35
N VAL A 77 3.80 2.26 -8.83
CA VAL A 77 4.14 2.15 -7.42
C VAL A 77 3.83 3.47 -6.73
N TYR A 78 2.82 3.44 -5.87
CA TYR A 78 2.42 4.58 -5.05
C TYR A 78 3.24 4.59 -3.77
N THR A 79 3.75 5.77 -3.43
CA THR A 79 4.42 6.00 -2.15
C THR A 79 3.48 6.76 -1.23
N MET A 80 3.35 6.31 0.01
CA MET A 80 2.38 6.80 0.98
C MET A 80 3.04 7.08 2.31
N LYS A 81 2.43 7.99 3.08
CA LYS A 81 2.83 8.29 4.46
C LYS A 81 1.66 7.98 5.39
N THR A 82 1.87 7.06 6.33
CA THR A 82 0.84 6.62 7.30
C THR A 82 1.38 6.64 8.72
N ASN A 83 0.52 6.92 9.70
CA ASN A 83 0.82 6.76 11.13
C ASN A 83 -0.17 5.77 11.81
N ASN A 84 -0.99 5.07 11.02
CA ASN A 84 -2.02 4.14 11.49
C ASN A 84 -1.90 2.74 10.85
N GLY A 85 -0.80 2.45 10.16
CA GLY A 85 -0.54 1.14 9.57
C GLY A 85 -0.28 0.06 10.61
N ILE A 86 -0.79 -1.15 10.35
CA ILE A 86 -0.63 -2.34 11.19
C ILE A 86 0.38 -3.28 10.54
N ASP A 87 1.47 -3.57 11.25
CA ASP A 87 2.43 -4.60 10.85
C ASP A 87 1.77 -5.99 10.97
N VAL A 88 1.48 -6.59 9.82
CA VAL A 88 0.75 -7.87 9.73
C VAL A 88 1.56 -9.00 10.35
N ASN A 89 2.86 -9.05 10.10
CA ASN A 89 3.74 -10.08 10.64
C ASN A 89 3.86 -10.00 12.15
N LYS A 90 3.95 -8.78 12.69
CA LYS A 90 4.00 -8.56 14.13
C LYS A 90 2.71 -9.00 14.84
N VAL A 91 1.55 -8.78 14.22
CA VAL A 91 0.24 -9.13 14.81
C VAL A 91 -0.08 -10.62 14.64
N LEU A 92 0.15 -11.20 13.46
CA LEU A 92 -0.23 -12.58 13.16
C LEU A 92 0.86 -13.60 13.53
N GLY A 93 2.12 -13.18 13.65
CA GLY A 93 3.24 -14.05 13.94
C GLY A 93 3.34 -15.21 12.94
N SER A 94 3.39 -16.44 13.45
CA SER A 94 3.45 -17.66 12.63
C SER A 94 2.19 -17.92 11.80
N LYS A 95 1.10 -17.18 12.03
CA LYS A 95 -0.13 -17.26 11.22
C LYS A 95 -0.11 -16.32 10.02
N SER A 96 0.93 -15.50 9.85
CA SER A 96 1.03 -14.63 8.67
C SER A 96 1.11 -15.49 7.40
N PRO A 97 0.18 -15.31 6.43
CA PRO A 97 0.15 -16.16 5.23
C PRO A 97 1.32 -15.88 4.30
N TYR A 98 1.75 -14.61 4.19
CA TYR A 98 2.79 -14.16 3.28
C TYR A 98 3.83 -13.26 3.99
N PRO A 99 4.61 -13.81 4.94
CA PRO A 99 5.49 -12.97 5.76
C PRO A 99 6.59 -12.25 4.97
N GLY A 100 6.99 -12.80 3.82
CA GLY A 100 7.97 -12.19 2.92
C GLY A 100 7.51 -10.91 2.23
N GLU A 101 6.22 -10.56 2.30
CA GLU A 101 5.69 -9.30 1.72
C GLU A 101 5.91 -8.09 2.63
N ALA A 102 6.26 -8.31 3.91
CA ALA A 102 6.42 -7.26 4.91
C ALA A 102 5.23 -6.28 4.93
N GLU A 103 4.02 -6.84 4.92
CA GLU A 103 2.78 -6.07 4.76
C GLU A 103 2.52 -5.15 5.96
N ILE A 104 2.18 -3.90 5.63
CA ILE A 104 1.58 -2.92 6.52
C ILE A 104 0.14 -2.68 6.05
N ALA A 105 -0.84 -3.19 6.80
CA ALA A 105 -2.25 -3.04 6.49
C ALA A 105 -2.76 -1.70 7.04
N ILE A 106 -3.30 -0.82 6.18
CA ILE A 106 -3.81 0.49 6.59
C ILE A 106 -5.34 0.44 6.72
N PRO A 107 -5.91 0.57 7.93
CA PRO A 107 -7.35 0.53 8.14
C PRO A 107 -8.04 1.79 7.63
N GLY A 108 -9.24 1.63 7.07
CA GLY A 108 -10.11 2.74 6.64
C GLY A 108 -9.66 3.44 5.35
N GLY A 109 -8.70 2.85 4.63
CA GLY A 109 -8.20 3.37 3.37
C GLY A 109 -7.12 4.44 3.53
N VAL A 110 -6.77 5.05 2.41
CA VAL A 110 -5.69 6.04 2.31
C VAL A 110 -6.23 7.26 1.60
N LYS A 111 -6.36 8.37 2.33
CA LYS A 111 -6.73 9.66 1.74
C LYS A 111 -5.66 10.13 0.76
N SER A 112 -6.07 10.84 -0.30
CA SER A 112 -5.15 11.42 -1.29
C SER A 112 -4.03 12.25 -0.66
N GLU A 113 -4.32 13.07 0.35
CA GLU A 113 -3.33 13.89 1.07
C GLU A 113 -2.17 13.08 1.66
N ASN A 114 -2.37 11.78 1.93
CA ASN A 114 -1.35 10.86 2.47
C ASN A 114 -0.56 10.12 1.38
N ILE A 115 -0.90 10.31 0.10
CA ILE A 115 -0.19 9.76 -1.05
C ILE A 115 0.84 10.80 -1.49
N LEU A 116 2.12 10.45 -1.43
CA LEU A 116 3.24 11.32 -1.80
C LEU A 116 3.37 11.47 -3.31
N GLY A 117 3.22 10.36 -4.02
CA GLY A 117 3.39 10.31 -5.47
C GLY A 117 3.27 8.90 -6.03
N ALA A 118 3.43 8.80 -7.34
CA ALA A 118 3.35 7.57 -8.11
C ALA A 118 4.54 7.47 -9.06
N ARG A 119 5.24 6.35 -9.05
CA ARG A 119 6.29 6.02 -10.02
C ARG A 119 5.73 5.07 -11.07
N PRO A 120 5.76 5.41 -12.36
CA PRO A 120 5.32 4.51 -13.43
C PRO A 120 6.20 3.27 -13.53
N ILE A 121 5.56 2.13 -13.82
CA ILE A 121 6.19 0.83 -14.07
C ILE A 121 5.64 0.27 -15.38
N ASN A 122 6.53 -0.14 -16.27
CA ASN A 122 6.19 -0.85 -17.50
C ASN A 122 5.74 -2.29 -17.21
N ALA A 123 5.02 -2.90 -18.15
CA ALA A 123 4.57 -4.28 -18.00
C ALA A 123 5.71 -5.29 -17.77
N ASP A 124 6.92 -5.03 -18.30
CA ASP A 124 8.10 -5.87 -18.07
C ASP A 124 8.76 -5.65 -16.70
N GLY A 125 8.21 -4.76 -15.87
CA GLY A 125 8.73 -4.41 -14.55
C GLY A 125 9.76 -3.28 -14.57
N GLU A 126 10.10 -2.73 -15.74
CA GLU A 126 10.99 -1.58 -15.83
C GLU A 126 10.34 -0.36 -15.16
N MET A 127 11.13 0.30 -14.33
CA MET A 127 10.69 1.34 -13.42
C MET A 127 11.27 2.66 -13.86
N TRP A 128 10.41 3.66 -14.07
CA TRP A 128 10.84 4.92 -14.65
C TRP A 128 11.68 5.72 -13.64
N ASP A 129 12.56 6.59 -14.15
CA ASP A 129 13.53 7.36 -13.36
C ASP A 129 12.94 8.61 -12.66
N TYR A 130 11.64 8.84 -12.80
CA TYR A 130 10.94 9.94 -12.13
C TYR A 130 9.74 9.48 -11.30
N THR A 131 9.31 10.36 -10.39
CA THR A 131 8.08 10.21 -9.62
C THR A 131 7.14 11.37 -9.94
N ILE A 132 5.88 11.05 -10.20
CA ILE A 132 4.81 12.04 -10.34
C ILE A 132 4.36 12.39 -8.93
N LEU A 133 4.55 13.64 -8.52
CA LEU A 133 4.13 14.12 -7.20
C LEU A 133 2.63 14.35 -7.17
N ASN A 134 1.99 14.01 -6.05
CA ASN A 134 0.56 14.26 -5.88
C ASN A 134 0.29 15.74 -5.61
N PRO A 135 -0.32 16.49 -6.54
CA PRO A 135 -0.57 17.92 -6.35
C PRO A 135 -1.56 18.18 -5.20
N LYS A 136 -2.48 17.27 -4.88
CA LYS A 136 -3.42 17.45 -3.75
C LYS A 136 -2.75 17.42 -2.39
N ARG A 137 -1.51 16.90 -2.30
CA ARG A 137 -0.72 16.91 -1.07
C ARG A 137 0.10 18.19 -0.90
N TYR A 138 0.61 18.74 -2.00
CA TYR A 138 1.60 19.83 -1.97
C TYR A 138 1.03 21.18 -2.41
N GLY A 139 -0.10 21.18 -3.12
CA GLY A 139 -0.87 22.38 -3.45
C GLY A 139 -1.62 22.85 -2.22
N LYS A 140 -1.34 24.09 -1.80
CA LYS A 140 -2.20 24.84 -0.89
C LYS A 140 -3.45 25.30 -1.62
#